data_AF-A0A5S6QEP7-F1
#
_entry.id   AF-A0A5S6QEP7-F1
#
_cell.length_a   1.000
_cell.length_b   1.000
_cell.length_c   1.000
_cell.angle_alpha   90.00
_cell.angle_beta   90.00
_cell.angle_gamma   90.00
#
_symmetry.space_group_name_H-M   'P 1'
#
loop_
_entity.id
_entity.type
_entity.pdbx_description
1 polymer ?
#
loop_
_entity_poly.entity_id
_entity_poly.type
_entity_poly.pdbx_seq_one_letter_code
_entity_poly.pdbx_strand_id
1 'polypeptide(L)'
;MKEELLKKNITVIIVDWTKGSHAPNYYQAASNTRVVGAVVAELINNLLNNTYFDMKDITIVGFSLGAHVCGFAGKKLGKLNHIIALDPAGPLFSGHVPEVRLAPTDADFVECIHTDGKAFIHGGLGTMEPMGHVDFYPNGGMTQLGCPKNAKEIILDLWYLNSSTLATLTCSHSRAPMLFTESIRNAGKEDHCNFSAVTCDSAEHWEMGRCLKCQKASSSPTFGFRLSQSTAPRGQFFFATRNHNDDDTPFCGKQYGIALNPDRWVKGNLWFFVRYKDGSQEIVDLLTGSEELRADNSTVKVVAMARPIDEESTISLLYKRYTSWIWTNGPQQWELRSFSIVESSCTFTHIESTVKIVDQMLTEIKLTR
;
A
#
# COMPACT_ATOMS: atom_id res chain seq x y z
N MET A 1 10.41 -13.42 -1.72
CA MET A 1 10.27 -13.62 -0.26
C MET A 1 11.20 -14.68 0.31
N LYS A 2 11.01 -15.99 0.03
CA LYS A 2 11.86 -17.10 0.56
C LYS A 2 13.36 -16.79 0.48
N GLU A 3 13.84 -16.44 -0.70
CA GLU A 3 15.27 -16.17 -0.93
C GLU A 3 15.79 -14.98 -0.10
N GLU A 4 14.96 -13.96 0.18
CA GLU A 4 15.36 -12.85 1.05
C GLU A 4 15.37 -13.25 2.53
N LEU A 5 14.45 -14.12 2.96
CA LEU A 5 14.41 -14.66 4.33
C LEU A 5 15.60 -15.58 4.62
N LEU A 6 16.01 -16.41 3.66
CA LEU A 6 17.17 -17.29 3.82
C LEU A 6 18.47 -16.52 4.06
N LYS A 7 18.59 -15.30 3.50
CA LYS A 7 19.73 -14.38 3.78
C LYS A 7 19.76 -13.85 5.22
N LYS A 8 18.71 -14.09 6.02
CA LYS A 8 18.58 -13.63 7.42
C LYS A 8 18.83 -14.73 8.45
N ASN A 9 19.37 -15.89 8.05
CA ASN A 9 19.59 -17.06 8.93
C ASN A 9 18.29 -17.56 9.60
N ILE A 10 17.18 -17.56 8.86
CA ILE A 10 15.87 -18.05 9.33
C ILE A 10 15.55 -19.39 8.64
N THR A 11 14.98 -20.33 9.40
CA THR A 11 14.36 -21.54 8.85
C THR A 11 13.04 -21.18 8.17
N VAL A 12 12.93 -21.43 6.86
CA VAL A 12 11.73 -21.12 6.07
C VAL A 12 10.98 -22.41 5.73
N ILE A 13 9.74 -22.52 6.17
CA ILE A 13 8.82 -23.60 5.80
C ILE A 13 7.75 -23.05 4.85
N ILE A 14 7.61 -23.65 3.68
CA ILE A 14 6.58 -23.29 2.70
C ILE A 14 5.44 -24.30 2.82
N VAL A 15 4.25 -23.80 3.15
CA VAL A 15 3.02 -24.60 3.20
C VAL A 15 2.35 -24.53 1.84
N ASP A 16 2.62 -25.52 0.99
CA ASP A 16 1.93 -25.68 -0.30
C ASP A 16 0.60 -26.40 -0.10
N TRP A 17 -0.49 -25.68 -0.32
CA TRP A 17 -1.86 -26.20 -0.30
C TRP A 17 -2.59 -25.92 -1.62
N THR A 18 -1.85 -25.79 -2.73
CA THR A 18 -2.37 -25.45 -4.07
C THR A 18 -3.55 -26.33 -4.50
N LYS A 19 -3.53 -27.63 -4.16
CA LYS A 19 -4.64 -28.55 -4.44
C LYS A 19 -5.94 -28.18 -3.71
N GLY A 20 -5.82 -27.62 -2.51
CA GLY A 20 -6.96 -27.19 -1.70
C GLY A 20 -7.42 -25.75 -2.00
N SER A 21 -6.61 -24.95 -2.68
CA SER A 21 -6.92 -23.56 -3.05
C SER A 21 -7.25 -23.37 -4.54
N HIS A 22 -7.22 -24.44 -5.34
CA HIS A 22 -7.36 -24.35 -6.78
C HIS A 22 -8.72 -23.79 -7.22
N ALA A 23 -8.69 -22.87 -8.18
CA ALA A 23 -9.87 -22.36 -8.87
C ALA A 23 -10.61 -23.49 -9.62
N PRO A 24 -11.92 -23.36 -9.92
CA PRO A 24 -12.76 -22.17 -9.76
C PRO A 24 -13.51 -22.08 -8.41
N ASN A 25 -13.43 -23.09 -7.55
CA ASN A 25 -14.31 -23.18 -6.38
C ASN A 25 -13.79 -22.39 -5.17
N TYR A 26 -13.99 -21.07 -5.20
CA TYR A 26 -13.58 -20.17 -4.12
C TYR A 26 -14.21 -20.52 -2.76
N TYR A 27 -15.48 -20.92 -2.71
CA TYR A 27 -16.14 -21.32 -1.45
C TYR A 27 -15.45 -22.51 -0.81
N GLN A 28 -15.09 -23.52 -1.62
CA GLN A 28 -14.36 -24.68 -1.13
C GLN A 28 -12.96 -24.29 -0.68
N ALA A 29 -12.25 -23.45 -1.44
CA ALA A 29 -10.94 -22.95 -1.05
C ALA A 29 -10.98 -22.17 0.28
N ALA A 30 -11.96 -21.28 0.45
CA ALA A 30 -12.22 -20.56 1.68
C ALA A 30 -12.54 -21.51 2.84
N SER A 31 -13.38 -22.52 2.64
CA SER A 31 -13.66 -23.54 3.65
C SER A 31 -12.43 -24.38 4.02
N ASN A 32 -11.59 -24.71 3.02
CA ASN A 32 -10.37 -25.50 3.20
C ASN A 32 -9.34 -24.78 4.08
N THR A 33 -9.38 -23.44 4.17
CA THR A 33 -8.47 -22.69 5.04
C THR A 33 -8.52 -23.15 6.50
N ARG A 34 -9.69 -23.61 6.99
CA ARG A 34 -9.85 -24.18 8.33
C ARG A 34 -9.04 -25.47 8.51
N VAL A 35 -9.11 -26.37 7.53
CA VAL A 35 -8.39 -27.65 7.54
C VAL A 35 -6.90 -27.39 7.45
N VAL A 36 -6.47 -26.52 6.53
CA VAL A 36 -5.05 -26.18 6.37
C VAL A 36 -4.53 -25.51 7.64
N GLY A 37 -5.28 -24.60 8.27
CA GLY A 37 -4.92 -23.98 9.53
C GLY A 37 -4.72 -25.00 10.66
N ALA A 38 -5.60 -26.00 10.76
CA ALA A 38 -5.44 -27.09 11.72
C ALA A 38 -4.17 -27.93 11.46
N VAL A 39 -3.84 -28.22 10.20
CA VAL A 39 -2.62 -28.93 9.82
C VAL A 39 -1.37 -28.11 10.12
N VAL A 40 -1.40 -26.79 9.89
CA VAL A 40 -0.29 -25.88 10.24
C VAL A 40 -0.08 -25.81 11.75
N ALA A 41 -1.16 -25.76 12.54
CA ALA A 41 -1.06 -25.82 14.00
C ALA A 41 -0.43 -27.15 14.47
N GLU A 42 -0.82 -28.27 13.88
CA GLU A 42 -0.23 -29.58 14.19
C GLU A 42 1.26 -29.64 13.82
N LEU A 43 1.64 -29.07 12.67
CA LEU A 43 3.05 -28.93 12.29
C LEU A 43 3.84 -28.12 13.33
N ILE A 44 3.30 -26.97 13.76
CA ILE A 44 3.95 -26.13 14.77
C ILE A 44 4.10 -26.89 16.09
N ASN A 45 3.06 -27.55 16.59
CA ASN A 45 3.15 -28.38 17.80
C ASN A 45 4.24 -29.46 17.68
N ASN A 46 4.33 -30.12 16.53
CA ASN A 46 5.37 -31.12 16.29
C ASN A 46 6.77 -30.50 16.26
N LEU A 47 6.95 -29.30 15.71
CA LEU A 47 8.23 -28.59 15.76
C LEU A 47 8.63 -28.26 17.21
N LEU A 48 7.70 -27.69 17.98
CA LEU A 48 7.95 -27.33 19.39
C LEU A 48 8.28 -28.54 20.26
N ASN A 49 7.64 -29.68 20.01
CA ASN A 49 7.85 -30.90 20.79
C ASN A 49 9.12 -31.69 20.43
N ASN A 50 9.63 -31.53 19.20
CA ASN A 50 10.70 -32.38 18.66
C ASN A 50 11.98 -31.61 18.31
N THR A 51 12.03 -30.29 18.56
CA THR A 51 13.19 -29.45 18.26
C THR A 51 13.47 -28.47 19.41
N TYR A 52 14.45 -27.59 19.23
CA TYR A 52 14.81 -26.55 20.20
C TYR A 52 14.05 -25.23 20.00
N PHE A 53 13.12 -25.16 19.04
CA PHE A 53 12.32 -23.96 18.80
C PHE A 53 11.25 -23.81 19.88
N ASP A 54 11.08 -22.59 20.36
CA ASP A 54 10.00 -22.19 21.26
C ASP A 54 8.90 -21.44 20.48
N MET A 55 7.72 -21.28 21.08
CA MET A 55 6.61 -20.53 20.47
C MET A 55 7.00 -19.10 20.07
N LYS A 56 7.88 -18.44 20.85
CA LYS A 56 8.40 -17.08 20.58
C LYS A 56 9.22 -16.99 19.29
N ASP A 57 9.74 -18.11 18.80
CA ASP A 57 10.55 -18.19 17.59
C ASP A 57 9.68 -18.36 16.33
N ILE A 58 8.39 -18.65 16.51
CA ILE A 58 7.46 -18.93 15.42
C ILE A 58 6.79 -17.64 14.95
N THR A 59 6.99 -17.33 13.66
CA THR A 59 6.20 -16.35 12.92
C THR A 59 5.59 -17.05 11.71
N ILE A 60 4.30 -16.87 11.47
CA ILE A 60 3.65 -17.36 10.26
C ILE A 60 3.19 -16.19 9.39
N VAL A 61 3.43 -16.31 8.09
CA VAL A 61 3.10 -15.30 7.09
C VAL A 61 2.05 -15.86 6.15
N GLY A 62 0.91 -15.17 6.02
CA GLY A 62 -0.22 -15.63 5.22
C GLY A 62 -0.63 -14.56 4.20
N PHE A 63 -0.72 -14.93 2.93
CA PHE A 63 -1.21 -14.04 1.85
C PHE A 63 -2.62 -14.43 1.42
N SER A 64 -3.51 -13.46 1.21
CA SER A 64 -4.87 -13.71 0.71
C SER A 64 -5.65 -14.66 1.65
N LEU A 65 -6.23 -15.75 1.13
CA LEU A 65 -6.82 -16.85 1.92
C LEU A 65 -5.84 -17.44 2.95
N GLY A 66 -4.54 -17.39 2.68
CA GLY A 66 -3.49 -17.83 3.59
C GLY A 66 -3.43 -17.00 4.88
N ALA A 67 -3.85 -15.74 4.88
CA ALA A 67 -3.96 -14.95 6.10
C ALA A 67 -4.97 -15.57 7.08
N HIS A 68 -6.09 -16.10 6.57
CA HIS A 68 -7.07 -16.81 7.38
C HIS A 68 -6.60 -18.20 7.80
N VAL A 69 -5.82 -18.90 6.97
CA VAL A 69 -5.10 -20.12 7.38
C VAL A 69 -4.26 -19.85 8.64
N CYS A 70 -3.50 -18.74 8.64
CA CYS A 70 -2.72 -18.32 9.80
C CYS A 70 -3.60 -18.04 11.03
N GLY A 71 -4.72 -17.32 10.85
CA GLY A 71 -5.68 -17.09 11.93
C GLY A 71 -6.25 -18.38 12.52
N PHE A 72 -6.65 -19.35 11.68
CA PHE A 72 -7.13 -20.65 12.13
C PHE A 72 -6.06 -21.48 12.84
N ALA A 73 -4.80 -21.42 12.38
CA ALA A 73 -3.69 -22.04 13.09
C ALA A 73 -3.50 -21.42 14.48
N GLY A 74 -3.50 -20.09 14.56
CA GLY A 74 -3.42 -19.35 15.82
C GLY A 74 -4.50 -19.74 16.82
N LYS A 75 -5.78 -19.75 16.39
CA LYS A 75 -6.91 -20.22 17.19
C LYS A 75 -6.75 -21.65 17.71
N LYS A 76 -6.21 -22.54 16.88
CA LYS A 76 -6.00 -23.95 17.24
C LYS A 76 -4.87 -24.13 18.25
N LEU A 77 -3.82 -23.30 18.16
CA LEU A 77 -2.70 -23.28 19.10
C LEU A 77 -3.04 -22.58 20.42
N GLY A 78 -3.97 -21.64 20.41
CA GLY A 78 -4.39 -20.84 21.58
C GLY A 78 -3.39 -19.76 22.00
N LYS A 79 -2.11 -19.89 21.63
CA LYS A 79 -1.08 -18.86 21.85
C LYS A 79 0.03 -18.97 20.81
N LEU A 80 -0.11 -18.27 19.69
CA LEU A 80 0.93 -18.12 18.68
C LEU A 80 1.68 -16.79 18.88
N ASN A 81 2.97 -16.72 18.58
CA ASN A 81 3.74 -15.49 18.82
C ASN A 81 3.43 -14.36 17.82
N HIS A 82 3.57 -14.60 16.51
CA HIS A 82 3.40 -13.55 15.51
C HIS A 82 2.74 -14.07 14.22
N ILE A 83 1.70 -13.37 13.77
CA ILE A 83 1.10 -13.52 12.44
C ILE A 83 1.38 -12.26 11.62
N ILE A 84 1.87 -12.45 10.39
CA ILE A 84 1.97 -11.40 9.38
C ILE A 84 0.98 -11.73 8.27
N ALA A 85 -0.04 -10.90 8.11
CA ALA A 85 -1.14 -11.08 7.20
C ALA A 85 -1.02 -10.11 6.03
N LEU A 86 -0.77 -10.66 4.85
CA LEU A 86 -0.54 -9.94 3.61
C LEU A 86 -1.86 -9.91 2.82
N ASP A 87 -2.53 -8.77 2.85
CA ASP A 87 -3.81 -8.48 2.21
C ASP A 87 -4.85 -9.59 2.44
N PRO A 88 -5.38 -9.73 3.68
CA PRO A 88 -6.38 -10.74 4.01
C PRO A 88 -7.56 -10.69 3.05
N ALA A 89 -8.01 -11.86 2.58
CA ALA A 89 -9.10 -11.93 1.62
C ALA A 89 -10.41 -11.36 2.21
N GLY A 90 -11.08 -10.48 1.47
CA GLY A 90 -12.37 -9.91 1.89
C GLY A 90 -13.55 -10.87 1.72
N PRO A 91 -13.77 -11.46 0.54
CA PRO A 91 -14.95 -12.29 0.26
C PRO A 91 -15.08 -13.48 1.22
N LEU A 92 -16.27 -13.67 1.81
CA LEU A 92 -16.59 -14.73 2.79
C LEU A 92 -15.94 -14.58 4.18
N PHE A 93 -15.14 -13.55 4.42
CA PHE A 93 -14.47 -13.32 5.72
C PHE A 93 -14.80 -11.97 6.32
N SER A 94 -14.71 -10.88 5.55
CA SER A 94 -14.96 -9.55 6.08
C SER A 94 -16.41 -9.41 6.58
N GLY A 95 -16.59 -8.67 7.68
CA GLY A 95 -17.86 -8.49 8.38
C GLY A 95 -18.31 -9.71 9.20
N HIS A 96 -17.58 -10.82 9.15
CA HIS A 96 -17.89 -12.00 9.97
C HIS A 96 -17.21 -11.94 11.34
N VAL A 97 -17.68 -12.79 12.25
CA VAL A 97 -17.16 -12.89 13.61
C VAL A 97 -15.71 -13.42 13.66
N PRO A 98 -14.90 -13.04 14.67
CA PRO A 98 -13.50 -13.44 14.78
C PRO A 98 -13.21 -14.93 14.61
N GLU A 99 -14.13 -15.81 15.02
CA GLU A 99 -14.00 -17.27 14.98
C GLU A 99 -13.86 -17.83 13.55
N VAL A 100 -14.35 -17.11 12.53
CA VAL A 100 -14.37 -17.58 11.15
C VAL A 100 -13.43 -16.82 10.22
N ARG A 101 -12.57 -15.97 10.74
CA ARG A 101 -11.58 -15.18 9.98
C ARG A 101 -10.30 -14.95 10.78
N LEU A 102 -9.36 -14.18 10.24
CA LEU A 102 -8.23 -13.68 11.00
C LEU A 102 -8.71 -12.64 12.02
N ALA A 103 -8.15 -12.65 13.22
CA ALA A 103 -8.41 -11.68 14.26
C ALA A 103 -7.17 -11.38 15.11
N PRO A 104 -7.12 -10.24 15.83
CA PRO A 104 -5.99 -9.90 16.69
C PRO A 104 -5.75 -10.93 17.80
N THR A 105 -6.78 -11.66 18.21
CA THR A 105 -6.72 -12.71 19.24
C THR A 105 -5.98 -13.98 18.81
N ASP A 106 -5.64 -14.11 17.53
CA ASP A 106 -5.08 -15.35 16.98
C ASP A 106 -3.58 -15.50 17.27
N ALA A 107 -2.91 -14.44 17.71
CA ALA A 107 -1.52 -14.45 18.15
C ALA A 107 -1.25 -13.33 19.16
N ASP A 108 -0.11 -13.41 19.84
CA ASP A 108 0.38 -12.36 20.73
C ASP A 108 0.61 -11.05 19.96
N PHE A 109 0.94 -11.13 18.67
CA PHE A 109 1.00 -10.01 17.74
C PHE A 109 0.50 -10.38 16.34
N VAL A 110 -0.26 -9.47 15.71
CA VAL A 110 -0.82 -9.66 14.37
C VAL A 110 -0.58 -8.37 13.59
N GLU A 111 0.23 -8.45 12.54
CA GLU A 111 0.50 -7.36 11.60
C GLU A 111 -0.28 -7.61 10.32
N CYS A 112 -1.09 -6.64 9.89
CA CYS A 112 -1.81 -6.69 8.62
C CYS A 112 -1.32 -5.60 7.68
N ILE A 113 -1.25 -5.92 6.38
CA ILE A 113 -1.12 -4.92 5.31
C ILE A 113 -2.27 -5.10 4.33
N HIS A 114 -2.94 -4.01 3.97
CA HIS A 114 -4.12 -3.98 3.11
C HIS A 114 -3.77 -3.25 1.82
N THR A 115 -3.89 -3.93 0.68
CA THR A 115 -3.48 -3.38 -0.62
C THR A 115 -4.60 -3.36 -1.65
N ASP A 116 -5.65 -4.15 -1.47
CA ASP A 116 -6.75 -4.30 -2.43
C ASP A 116 -8.13 -4.29 -1.77
N GLY A 117 -8.34 -3.39 -0.81
CA GLY A 117 -9.57 -3.29 -0.02
C GLY A 117 -10.77 -2.64 -0.73
N LYS A 118 -10.79 -2.55 -2.07
CA LYS A 118 -12.02 -2.14 -2.78
C LYS A 118 -13.15 -3.13 -2.46
N ALA A 119 -14.39 -2.67 -2.55
CA ALA A 119 -15.53 -3.59 -2.51
C ALA A 119 -15.35 -4.67 -3.60
N PHE A 120 -15.73 -5.91 -3.29
CA PHE A 120 -15.58 -7.04 -4.20
C PHE A 120 -16.22 -6.80 -5.58
N ILE A 121 -17.40 -6.17 -5.61
CA ILE A 121 -18.10 -5.77 -6.85
C ILE A 121 -17.32 -4.76 -7.72
N HIS A 122 -16.28 -4.14 -7.17
CA HIS A 122 -15.35 -3.26 -7.87
C HIS A 122 -13.99 -3.92 -8.12
N GLY A 123 -13.91 -5.25 -7.98
CA GLY A 123 -12.72 -6.05 -8.24
C GLY A 123 -11.67 -6.02 -7.13
N GLY A 124 -12.03 -5.71 -5.88
CA GLY A 124 -11.14 -5.86 -4.73
C GLY A 124 -11.19 -7.28 -4.16
N LEU A 125 -10.03 -7.87 -3.92
CA LEU A 125 -9.88 -9.21 -3.34
C LEU A 125 -9.53 -9.16 -1.84
N GLY A 126 -8.93 -8.05 -1.39
CA GLY A 126 -8.59 -7.81 0.01
C GLY A 126 -9.76 -7.25 0.81
N THR A 127 -9.45 -6.74 2.00
CA THR A 127 -10.40 -6.06 2.89
C THR A 127 -9.83 -4.75 3.41
N MET A 128 -10.69 -3.77 3.74
CA MET A 128 -10.30 -2.59 4.53
C MET A 128 -10.55 -2.79 6.03
N GLU A 129 -11.27 -3.85 6.42
CA GLU A 129 -11.55 -4.14 7.83
C GLU A 129 -10.23 -4.43 8.57
N PRO A 130 -9.95 -3.74 9.69
CA PRO A 130 -8.76 -4.03 10.49
C PRO A 130 -8.88 -5.42 11.12
N MET A 131 -7.84 -6.23 10.95
CA MET A 131 -7.79 -7.61 11.44
C MET A 131 -6.57 -7.87 12.34
N GLY A 132 -5.69 -6.89 12.50
CA GLY A 132 -4.46 -6.99 13.28
C GLY A 132 -4.47 -6.19 14.59
N HIS A 133 -3.36 -6.31 15.30
CA HIS A 133 -2.96 -5.31 16.30
C HIS A 133 -2.49 -4.02 15.62
N VAL A 134 -1.92 -4.16 14.42
CA VAL A 134 -1.47 -3.09 13.54
C VAL A 134 -1.95 -3.38 12.12
N ASP A 135 -2.52 -2.38 11.47
CA ASP A 135 -3.07 -2.49 10.13
C ASP A 135 -2.50 -1.36 9.27
N PHE A 136 -1.76 -1.74 8.22
CA PHE A 136 -1.11 -0.82 7.31
C PHE A 136 -1.86 -0.70 5.99
N TYR A 137 -2.05 0.52 5.51
CA TYR A 137 -2.82 0.84 4.30
C TYR A 137 -1.96 1.66 3.33
N PRO A 138 -1.01 1.01 2.61
CA PRO A 138 -0.26 1.66 1.54
C PRO A 138 -1.19 2.28 0.50
N ASN A 139 -0.93 3.55 0.17
CA ASN A 139 -1.69 4.32 -0.82
C ASN A 139 -3.21 4.35 -0.52
N GLY A 140 -3.60 4.33 0.76
CA GLY A 140 -5.01 4.27 1.17
C GLY A 140 -5.60 2.86 1.22
N GLY A 141 -4.83 1.83 0.83
CA GLY A 141 -5.16 0.41 0.99
C GLY A 141 -6.14 -0.18 -0.02
N MET A 142 -6.65 0.63 -0.96
CA MET A 142 -7.66 0.18 -1.94
C MET A 142 -7.08 -0.15 -3.32
N THR A 143 -6.20 0.69 -3.87
CA THR A 143 -5.62 0.48 -5.21
C THR A 143 -4.19 0.97 -5.24
N GLN A 144 -3.30 0.12 -5.73
CA GLN A 144 -1.87 0.39 -5.68
C GLN A 144 -1.39 1.08 -6.96
N LEU A 145 -0.34 1.91 -6.83
CA LEU A 145 0.25 2.60 -7.97
C LEU A 145 0.75 1.61 -9.02
N GLY A 146 0.48 1.91 -10.29
CA GLY A 146 0.76 1.03 -11.43
C GLY A 146 -0.31 -0.04 -11.69
N CYS A 147 -1.30 -0.20 -10.80
CA CYS A 147 -2.39 -1.13 -11.01
C CYS A 147 -3.63 -0.48 -11.67
N PRO A 148 -4.39 -1.23 -12.49
CA PRO A 148 -5.62 -0.74 -13.10
C PRO A 148 -6.67 -0.30 -12.06
N LYS A 149 -7.20 0.94 -12.19
CA LYS A 149 -8.21 1.50 -11.28
C LYS A 149 -9.64 0.98 -11.53
N ASN A 150 -9.95 0.58 -12.76
CA ASN A 150 -11.31 0.22 -13.18
C ASN A 150 -11.35 -1.21 -13.73
N ALA A 151 -11.87 -2.12 -12.93
CA ALA A 151 -12.40 -3.41 -13.39
C ALA A 151 -13.94 -3.35 -13.38
N LYS A 152 -14.51 -2.27 -13.94
CA LYS A 152 -15.97 -2.02 -13.92
C LYS A 152 -16.79 -3.08 -14.66
N GLU A 153 -16.14 -4.01 -15.36
CA GLU A 153 -16.76 -5.14 -16.04
C GLU A 153 -16.23 -6.48 -15.53
N ILE A 154 -16.08 -6.64 -14.21
CA ILE A 154 -15.92 -7.98 -13.63
C ILE A 154 -17.21 -8.31 -12.92
N ILE A 155 -18.15 -8.81 -13.75
CA ILE A 155 -19.29 -9.58 -13.29
C ILE A 155 -18.77 -10.68 -12.35
N LEU A 156 -19.54 -10.90 -11.28
CA LEU A 156 -19.38 -11.74 -10.08
C LEU A 156 -18.80 -13.16 -10.23
N ASP A 157 -18.32 -13.57 -11.40
CA ASP A 157 -17.87 -14.91 -11.67
C ASP A 157 -16.35 -15.01 -11.53
N LEU A 158 -15.86 -15.02 -10.28
CA LEU A 158 -14.56 -15.62 -9.94
C LEU A 158 -14.43 -17.06 -10.51
N TRP A 159 -15.56 -17.66 -10.91
CA TRP A 159 -15.70 -18.97 -11.51
C TRP A 159 -15.25 -19.08 -12.98
N TYR A 160 -15.16 -17.97 -13.72
CA TYR A 160 -14.87 -17.98 -15.18
C TYR A 160 -13.69 -17.08 -15.60
N LEU A 161 -12.90 -16.58 -14.65
CA LEU A 161 -11.77 -15.70 -14.99
C LEU A 161 -10.70 -16.44 -15.80
N ASN A 162 -10.42 -15.94 -17.00
CA ASN A 162 -9.25 -16.32 -17.78
C ASN A 162 -7.97 -15.70 -17.17
N SER A 163 -6.80 -16.20 -17.58
CA SER A 163 -5.51 -15.79 -16.98
C SER A 163 -5.21 -14.29 -17.07
N SER A 164 -5.66 -13.60 -18.13
CA SER A 164 -5.42 -12.16 -18.34
C SER A 164 -6.32 -11.26 -17.47
N THR A 165 -7.58 -11.65 -17.24
CA THR A 165 -8.48 -10.94 -16.31
C THR A 165 -8.06 -11.14 -14.85
N LEU A 166 -7.56 -12.33 -14.50
CA LEU A 166 -7.01 -12.61 -13.18
C LEU A 166 -5.77 -11.76 -12.88
N ALA A 167 -4.84 -11.61 -13.83
CA ALA A 167 -3.66 -10.77 -13.66
C ALA A 167 -3.99 -9.27 -13.41
N THR A 168 -5.08 -8.78 -14.01
CA THR A 168 -5.56 -7.39 -13.84
C THR A 168 -6.16 -7.19 -12.44
N LEU A 169 -6.96 -8.16 -11.97
CA LEU A 169 -7.55 -8.16 -10.63
C LEU A 169 -6.51 -8.31 -9.52
N THR A 170 -5.52 -9.17 -9.72
CA THR A 170 -4.56 -9.50 -8.66
C THR A 170 -3.45 -8.47 -8.52
N CYS A 171 -3.32 -7.47 -9.40
CA CYS A 171 -2.19 -6.52 -9.33
C CYS A 171 -2.09 -5.82 -7.98
N SER A 172 -3.20 -5.22 -7.49
CA SER A 172 -3.19 -4.54 -6.18
C SER A 172 -3.04 -5.56 -5.07
N HIS A 173 -3.70 -6.71 -5.19
CA HIS A 173 -3.62 -7.79 -4.20
C HIS A 173 -2.19 -8.33 -4.01
N SER A 174 -1.48 -8.57 -5.11
CA SER A 174 -0.10 -9.05 -5.13
C SER A 174 0.92 -8.00 -4.68
N ARG A 175 0.51 -6.73 -4.46
CA ARG A 175 1.43 -5.71 -3.95
C ARG A 175 1.85 -6.00 -2.50
N ALA A 176 0.98 -6.56 -1.66
CA ALA A 176 1.32 -6.88 -0.27
C ALA A 176 2.56 -7.78 -0.11
N PRO A 177 2.67 -8.94 -0.76
CA PRO A 177 3.88 -9.76 -0.69
C PRO A 177 5.11 -9.12 -1.34
N MET A 178 4.94 -8.22 -2.33
CA MET A 178 6.05 -7.45 -2.91
C MET A 178 6.61 -6.44 -1.90
N LEU A 179 5.75 -5.64 -1.26
CA LEU A 179 6.16 -4.67 -0.24
C LEU A 179 6.81 -5.36 0.96
N PHE A 180 6.25 -6.49 1.41
CA PHE A 180 6.85 -7.26 2.50
C PHE A 180 8.22 -7.83 2.09
N THR A 181 8.36 -8.35 0.87
CA THR A 181 9.65 -8.83 0.36
C THR A 181 10.70 -7.72 0.33
N GLU A 182 10.33 -6.51 -0.11
CA GLU A 182 11.22 -5.35 -0.07
C GLU A 182 11.63 -4.97 1.36
N SER A 183 10.69 -5.03 2.31
CA SER A 183 11.00 -4.76 3.72
C SER A 183 12.07 -5.71 4.29
N ILE A 184 12.05 -7.00 3.89
CA ILE A 184 13.07 -7.99 4.27
C ILE A 184 14.41 -7.65 3.63
N ARG A 185 14.40 -7.31 2.33
CA ARG A 185 15.62 -6.95 1.57
C ARG A 185 16.31 -5.74 2.17
N ASN A 186 15.55 -4.74 2.60
CA ASN A 186 16.06 -3.49 3.16
C ASN A 186 16.38 -3.59 4.65
N ALA A 187 15.83 -4.58 5.37
CA ALA A 187 16.13 -4.81 6.77
C ALA A 187 17.64 -5.06 6.98
N GLY A 188 18.34 -4.11 7.59
CA GLY A 188 19.78 -4.21 7.86
C GLY A 188 20.59 -3.07 7.26
N LYS A 189 20.02 -2.37 6.28
CA LYS A 189 20.73 -1.35 5.51
C LYS A 189 20.45 0.02 6.11
N GLU A 190 21.51 0.78 6.43
CA GLU A 190 21.39 2.13 7.00
C GLU A 190 21.03 3.17 5.93
N ASP A 191 21.51 3.01 4.70
CA ASP A 191 21.32 3.97 3.59
C ASP A 191 20.11 3.66 2.68
N HIS A 192 19.13 2.87 3.16
CA HIS A 192 17.94 2.53 2.38
C HIS A 192 16.67 3.19 2.94
N CYS A 193 15.70 3.44 2.05
CA CYS A 193 14.39 3.90 2.48
C CYS A 193 13.62 2.82 3.27
N ASN A 194 12.70 3.29 4.10
CA ASN A 194 11.79 2.50 4.92
C ASN A 194 10.35 2.85 4.60
N PHE A 195 9.42 1.93 4.84
CA PHE A 195 7.98 2.17 4.77
C PHE A 195 7.48 2.85 6.05
N SER A 196 7.94 4.08 6.29
CA SER A 196 7.48 4.89 7.41
C SER A 196 6.00 5.20 7.24
N ALA A 197 5.19 5.01 8.27
CA ALA A 197 3.75 5.19 8.21
C ALA A 197 3.27 6.21 9.24
N VAL A 198 2.13 6.83 8.95
CA VAL A 198 1.49 7.82 9.82
C VAL A 198 0.14 7.29 10.32
N THR A 199 -0.22 7.66 11.54
CA THR A 199 -1.59 7.46 12.03
C THR A 199 -2.57 8.32 11.25
N CYS A 200 -3.73 7.74 10.95
CA CYS A 200 -4.83 8.44 10.28
C CYS A 200 -6.17 7.82 10.67
N ASP A 201 -7.22 8.62 10.70
CA ASP A 201 -8.55 8.15 11.14
C ASP A 201 -9.24 7.29 10.08
N SER A 202 -8.94 7.52 8.79
CA SER A 202 -9.56 6.80 7.68
C SER A 202 -8.76 6.95 6.39
N ALA A 203 -9.01 6.04 5.42
CA ALA A 203 -8.46 6.15 4.07
C ALA A 203 -8.89 7.46 3.38
N GLU A 204 -10.09 7.96 3.63
CA GLU A 204 -10.57 9.25 3.10
C GLU A 204 -9.74 10.42 3.62
N HIS A 205 -9.45 10.47 4.93
CA HIS A 205 -8.57 11.50 5.50
C HIS A 205 -7.15 11.41 4.96
N TRP A 206 -6.65 10.21 4.70
CA TRP A 206 -5.36 9.98 4.06
C TRP A 206 -5.33 10.50 2.62
N GLU A 207 -6.34 10.17 1.81
CA GLU A 207 -6.47 10.63 0.42
C GLU A 207 -6.56 12.16 0.32
N MET A 208 -7.19 12.80 1.31
CA MET A 208 -7.24 14.26 1.44
C MET A 208 -5.93 14.88 1.99
N GLY A 209 -4.92 14.07 2.31
CA GLY A 209 -3.63 14.52 2.85
C GLY A 209 -3.69 15.07 4.28
N ARG A 210 -4.80 14.90 5.01
CA ARG A 210 -5.04 15.49 6.35
C ARG A 210 -4.15 14.89 7.44
N CYS A 211 -3.58 13.73 7.16
CA CYS A 211 -2.78 12.95 8.11
C CYS A 211 -1.26 13.18 7.96
N LEU A 212 -0.85 13.92 6.94
CA LEU A 212 0.51 14.44 6.81
C LEU A 212 0.70 15.63 7.77
N LYS A 213 0.75 15.33 9.07
CA LYS A 213 1.13 16.29 10.10
C LYS A 213 2.63 16.14 10.31
N CYS A 214 3.34 17.23 10.54
CA CYS A 214 4.78 17.23 10.86
C CYS A 214 5.08 16.31 12.04
N GLN A 215 5.33 15.03 11.76
CA GLN A 215 5.59 14.04 12.78
C GLN A 215 7.09 13.96 12.99
N LYS A 216 7.52 13.97 14.25
CA LYS A 216 8.92 13.65 14.57
C LYS A 216 9.17 12.21 14.15
N ALA A 217 10.27 11.96 13.43
CA ALA A 217 10.60 10.65 12.88
C ALA A 217 10.63 9.50 13.92
N SER A 218 10.79 9.81 15.21
CA SER A 218 10.80 8.83 16.30
C SER A 218 9.41 8.29 16.70
N SER A 219 8.31 8.81 16.17
CA SER A 219 6.94 8.37 16.50
C SER A 219 6.21 7.60 15.40
N SER A 220 6.81 7.42 14.22
CA SER A 220 6.16 6.80 13.06
C SER A 220 6.54 5.31 12.96
N PRO A 221 5.57 4.37 13.00
CA PRO A 221 5.88 2.96 12.79
C PRO A 221 6.38 2.72 11.38
N THR A 222 7.25 1.73 11.24
CA THR A 222 7.73 1.26 9.94
C THR A 222 7.09 -0.08 9.63
N PHE A 223 6.39 -0.20 8.50
CA PHE A 223 5.84 -1.46 8.04
C PHE A 223 6.94 -2.48 7.71
N GLY A 224 6.66 -3.75 8.00
CA GLY A 224 7.37 -4.90 7.45
C GLY A 224 8.27 -5.62 8.44
N PHE A 225 9.24 -6.37 7.91
CA PHE A 225 9.97 -7.44 8.61
C PHE A 225 10.63 -7.06 9.96
N ARG A 226 10.92 -5.78 10.20
CA ARG A 226 11.55 -5.30 11.45
C ARG A 226 10.56 -4.89 12.54
N LEU A 227 9.27 -4.93 12.25
CA LEU A 227 8.26 -4.52 13.21
C LEU A 227 8.23 -5.50 14.39
N SER A 228 8.42 -4.95 15.60
CA SER A 228 8.49 -5.74 16.83
C SER A 228 7.25 -5.49 17.68
N GLN A 229 6.68 -6.57 18.22
CA GLN A 229 5.53 -6.51 19.12
C GLN A 229 5.73 -5.55 20.31
N SER A 230 6.93 -5.48 20.87
CA SER A 230 7.20 -4.70 22.08
C SER A 230 7.27 -3.19 21.85
N THR A 231 7.47 -2.75 20.60
CA THR A 231 7.65 -1.35 20.24
C THR A 231 6.62 -0.84 19.24
N ALA A 232 5.86 -1.74 18.59
CA ALA A 232 4.89 -1.37 17.58
C ALA A 232 3.67 -0.64 18.19
N PRO A 233 3.37 0.60 17.77
CA PRO A 233 2.12 1.25 18.14
C PRO A 233 0.94 0.49 17.52
N ARG A 234 -0.16 0.34 18.25
CA ARG A 234 -1.38 -0.35 17.79
C ARG A 234 -2.30 0.60 17.01
N GLY A 235 -3.03 0.07 16.04
CA GLY A 235 -4.03 0.80 15.26
C GLY A 235 -3.77 0.81 13.76
N GLN A 236 -4.34 1.80 13.09
CA GLN A 236 -4.31 1.93 11.63
C GLN A 236 -3.25 2.94 11.18
N PHE A 237 -2.47 2.57 10.18
CA PHE A 237 -1.36 3.36 9.67
C PHE A 237 -1.36 3.42 8.15
N PHE A 238 -0.97 4.56 7.61
CA PHE A 238 -1.02 4.83 6.19
C PHE A 238 0.35 5.31 5.71
N PHE A 239 0.73 4.92 4.50
CA PHE A 239 1.93 5.42 3.86
C PHE A 239 1.79 5.42 2.34
N ALA A 240 2.56 6.27 1.66
CA ALA A 240 2.67 6.24 0.21
C ALA A 240 3.82 5.33 -0.22
N THR A 241 3.63 4.68 -1.36
CA THR A 241 4.70 3.97 -2.08
C THR A 241 4.99 4.68 -3.39
N ARG A 242 6.13 4.36 -3.99
CA ARG A 242 6.46 4.73 -5.35
C ARG A 242 5.75 3.78 -6.33
N ASN A 243 5.62 4.21 -7.57
CA ASN A 243 5.25 3.30 -8.65
C ASN A 243 6.48 2.47 -9.04
N HIS A 244 6.28 1.18 -9.27
CA HIS A 244 7.36 0.29 -9.68
C HIS A 244 7.29 0.14 -11.18
N ASN A 245 8.25 0.76 -11.86
CA ASN A 245 8.31 0.76 -13.31
C ASN A 245 9.29 -0.30 -13.84
N ASP A 246 10.26 -0.74 -13.01
CA ASP A 246 11.28 -1.77 -13.33
C ASP A 246 11.72 -2.53 -12.06
N ASP A 247 12.14 -3.80 -12.21
CA ASP A 247 12.44 -4.79 -11.14
C ASP A 247 13.41 -4.32 -10.02
N ASP A 248 14.25 -3.31 -10.30
CA ASP A 248 15.24 -2.78 -9.34
C ASP A 248 14.81 -1.51 -8.60
N THR A 249 13.66 -0.92 -8.93
CA THR A 249 13.20 0.33 -8.31
C THR A 249 12.47 0.07 -6.97
N PRO A 250 12.95 0.58 -5.81
CA PRO A 250 12.27 0.37 -4.54
C PRO A 250 10.90 1.05 -4.49
N PHE A 251 9.92 0.37 -3.89
CA PHE A 251 8.60 0.92 -3.55
C PHE A 251 8.68 1.95 -2.42
N CYS A 252 9.61 1.80 -1.48
CA CYS A 252 9.77 2.77 -0.41
C CYS A 252 10.27 4.12 -0.92
N GLY A 253 9.98 5.18 -0.19
CA GLY A 253 10.42 6.53 -0.54
C GLY A 253 10.11 7.54 0.55
N LYS A 254 10.56 8.78 0.33
CA LYS A 254 10.22 9.93 1.15
C LYS A 254 8.83 10.43 0.77
N GLN A 255 7.97 10.64 1.76
CA GLN A 255 6.56 10.95 1.55
C GLN A 255 6.31 12.46 1.56
N TYR A 256 5.57 12.94 0.58
CA TYR A 256 5.22 14.33 0.38
C TYR A 256 3.71 14.50 0.17
N GLY A 257 3.15 15.56 0.74
CA GLY A 257 1.84 16.09 0.40
C GLY A 257 2.00 17.26 -0.56
N ILE A 258 1.44 17.14 -1.76
CA ILE A 258 1.44 18.19 -2.78
C ILE A 258 0.05 18.79 -2.84
N ALA A 259 -0.12 20.01 -2.35
CA ALA A 259 -1.39 20.71 -2.36
C ALA A 259 -1.54 21.57 -3.63
N LEU A 260 -2.67 21.39 -4.30
CA LEU A 260 -3.05 22.06 -5.54
C LEU A 260 -4.33 22.86 -5.29
N ASN A 261 -4.27 24.17 -5.44
CA ASN A 261 -5.44 25.05 -5.33
C ASN A 261 -5.67 25.77 -6.66
N PRO A 262 -6.53 25.24 -7.55
CA PRO A 262 -6.73 25.83 -8.87
C PRO A 262 -7.62 27.08 -8.78
N ASP A 263 -7.41 28.03 -9.70
CA ASP A 263 -8.27 29.20 -9.87
C ASP A 263 -9.65 28.85 -10.45
N ARG A 264 -9.76 27.71 -11.14
CA ARG A 264 -10.94 27.24 -11.86
C ARG A 264 -11.06 25.72 -11.91
N TRP A 265 -12.13 25.20 -12.52
CA TRP A 265 -12.24 23.77 -12.80
C TRP A 265 -11.21 23.32 -13.84
N VAL A 266 -10.50 22.23 -13.56
CA VAL A 266 -9.44 21.66 -14.41
C VAL A 266 -9.67 20.17 -14.55
N LYS A 267 -9.57 19.67 -15.78
CA LYS A 267 -9.55 18.24 -16.09
C LYS A 267 -8.43 17.92 -17.07
N GLY A 268 -7.70 16.84 -16.82
CA GLY A 268 -6.56 16.44 -17.64
C GLY A 268 -5.53 15.68 -16.85
N ASN A 269 -4.39 15.44 -17.49
CA ASN A 269 -3.23 14.86 -16.83
C ASN A 269 -2.34 15.99 -16.30
N LEU A 270 -1.84 15.82 -15.08
CA LEU A 270 -0.86 16.71 -14.47
C LEU A 270 0.29 15.85 -13.93
N TRP A 271 1.47 16.05 -14.48
CA TRP A 271 2.69 15.37 -14.08
C TRP A 271 3.57 16.31 -13.27
N PHE A 272 4.17 15.75 -12.22
CA PHE A 272 5.12 16.40 -11.35
C PHE A 272 6.51 15.83 -11.61
N PHE A 273 7.40 16.68 -12.11
CA PHE A 273 8.78 16.35 -12.41
C PHE A 273 9.68 16.90 -11.32
N VAL A 274 10.56 16.04 -10.81
CA VAL A 274 11.66 16.44 -9.94
C VAL A 274 12.96 16.10 -10.64
N ARG A 275 13.84 17.09 -10.78
CA ARG A 275 15.23 16.88 -11.17
C ARG A 275 16.11 17.15 -9.96
N TYR A 276 16.86 16.15 -9.54
CA TYR A 276 17.78 16.24 -8.40
C TYR A 276 19.12 16.86 -8.83
N LYS A 277 19.93 17.27 -7.84
CA LYS A 277 21.26 17.85 -8.06
C LYS A 277 22.19 16.99 -8.92
N ASP A 278 22.11 15.67 -8.75
CA ASP A 278 22.94 14.70 -9.50
C ASP A 278 22.47 14.51 -10.96
N GLY A 279 21.43 15.24 -11.39
CA GLY A 279 20.84 15.17 -12.72
C GLY A 279 19.81 14.05 -12.88
N SER A 280 19.63 13.17 -11.88
CA SER A 280 18.58 12.16 -11.90
C SER A 280 17.20 12.80 -11.86
N GLN A 281 16.20 12.11 -12.43
CA GLN A 281 14.86 12.64 -12.59
C GLN A 281 13.82 11.62 -12.13
N GLU A 282 12.74 12.13 -11.55
CA GLU A 282 11.58 11.34 -11.13
C GLU A 282 10.30 12.04 -11.59
N ILE A 283 9.32 11.24 -11.99
CA ILE A 283 8.05 11.71 -12.53
C ILE A 283 6.94 11.04 -11.74
N VAL A 284 5.98 11.83 -11.27
CA VAL A 284 4.80 11.34 -10.57
C VAL A 284 3.53 11.94 -11.14
N ASP A 285 2.53 11.09 -11.33
CA ASP A 285 1.20 11.50 -11.77
C ASP A 285 0.45 12.15 -10.59
N LEU A 286 0.21 13.47 -10.65
CA LEU A 286 -0.67 14.15 -9.69
C LEU A 286 -2.13 14.04 -10.08
N LEU A 287 -2.41 14.09 -11.38
CA LEU A 287 -3.74 13.88 -11.94
C LEU A 287 -3.67 12.95 -13.13
N THR A 288 -4.58 11.98 -13.15
CA THR A 288 -4.88 11.14 -14.30
C THR A 288 -6.08 11.71 -15.06
N GLY A 289 -6.21 11.44 -16.36
CA GLY A 289 -7.21 12.10 -17.23
C GLY A 289 -8.69 11.96 -16.83
N SER A 290 -9.02 11.05 -15.90
CA SER A 290 -10.35 10.94 -15.30
C SER A 290 -10.59 11.83 -14.09
N GLU A 291 -9.52 12.36 -13.48
CA GLU A 291 -9.57 13.18 -12.27
C GLU A 291 -9.77 14.66 -12.60
N GLU A 292 -10.40 15.37 -11.68
CA GLU A 292 -10.77 16.77 -11.83
C GLU A 292 -10.32 17.56 -10.61
N LEU A 293 -9.81 18.76 -10.83
CA LEU A 293 -9.68 19.77 -9.78
C LEU A 293 -10.86 20.72 -9.88
N ARG A 294 -11.41 21.11 -8.72
CA ARG A 294 -12.50 22.07 -8.63
C ARG A 294 -11.98 23.39 -8.09
N ALA A 295 -12.51 24.49 -8.63
CA ALA A 295 -12.24 25.82 -8.12
C ALA A 295 -12.54 25.88 -6.62
N ASP A 296 -11.69 26.60 -5.87
CA ASP A 296 -11.84 26.86 -4.43
C ASP A 296 -11.77 25.61 -3.51
N ASN A 297 -11.42 24.43 -4.05
CA ASN A 297 -11.16 23.24 -3.26
C ASN A 297 -9.68 22.82 -3.39
N SER A 298 -8.92 23.03 -2.32
CA SER A 298 -7.53 22.55 -2.25
C SER A 298 -7.52 21.02 -2.29
N THR A 299 -6.87 20.46 -3.30
CA THR A 299 -6.68 19.02 -3.43
C THR A 299 -5.25 18.67 -3.04
N VAL A 300 -5.07 17.74 -2.11
CA VAL A 300 -3.74 17.24 -1.76
C VAL A 300 -3.50 15.91 -2.47
N LYS A 301 -2.30 15.73 -3.00
CA LYS A 301 -1.81 14.47 -3.55
C LYS A 301 -0.67 13.97 -2.69
N VAL A 302 -0.86 12.80 -2.07
CA VAL A 302 0.18 12.16 -1.27
C VAL A 302 1.01 11.25 -2.17
N VAL A 303 2.32 11.49 -2.20
CA VAL A 303 3.25 10.82 -3.11
C VAL A 303 4.50 10.39 -2.37
N ALA A 304 5.21 9.39 -2.91
CA ALA A 304 6.53 9.01 -2.43
C ALA A 304 7.59 9.25 -3.52
N MET A 305 8.78 9.70 -3.11
CA MET A 305 9.93 9.98 -3.98
C MET A 305 11.14 9.16 -3.55
N ALA A 306 12.02 8.82 -4.49
CA ALA A 306 13.23 8.03 -4.22
C ALA A 306 14.19 8.74 -3.27
N ARG A 307 14.30 10.06 -3.43
CA ARG A 307 15.26 10.91 -2.74
C ARG A 307 14.52 12.10 -2.11
N PRO A 308 15.12 12.74 -1.09
CA PRO A 308 14.59 13.99 -0.57
C PRO A 308 14.56 15.08 -1.64
N ILE A 309 13.48 15.85 -1.69
CA ILE A 309 13.42 17.13 -2.40
C ILE A 309 14.11 18.17 -1.50
N ASP A 310 15.05 18.91 -2.07
CA ASP A 310 15.85 19.93 -1.39
C ASP A 310 15.93 21.23 -2.22
N GLU A 311 16.65 22.23 -1.70
CA GLU A 311 16.82 23.55 -2.36
C GLU A 311 17.53 23.47 -3.73
N GLU A 312 18.29 22.41 -3.99
CA GLU A 312 19.01 22.21 -5.25
C GLU A 312 18.18 21.43 -6.29
N SER A 313 17.02 20.92 -5.87
CA SER A 313 16.09 20.21 -6.74
C SER A 313 15.33 21.20 -7.62
N THR A 314 15.17 20.87 -8.90
CA THR A 314 14.30 21.63 -9.81
C THR A 314 12.96 20.94 -9.93
N ILE A 315 11.88 21.69 -9.75
CA ILE A 315 10.52 21.17 -9.85
C ILE A 315 9.87 21.68 -11.11
N SER A 316 9.10 20.83 -11.78
CA SER A 316 8.30 21.28 -12.92
C SER A 316 6.97 20.55 -13.00
N LEU A 317 5.96 21.24 -13.52
CA LEU A 317 4.64 20.70 -13.82
C LEU A 317 4.43 20.63 -15.32
N LEU A 318 3.92 19.51 -15.81
CA LEU A 318 3.42 19.39 -17.18
C LEU A 318 1.93 19.08 -17.13
N TYR A 319 1.13 19.89 -17.80
CA TYR A 319 -0.29 19.68 -17.91
C TYR A 319 -0.65 19.31 -19.35
N LYS A 320 -1.46 18.27 -19.50
CA LYS A 320 -2.12 17.94 -20.76
C LYS A 320 -3.62 17.94 -20.54
N ARG A 321 -4.30 18.87 -21.18
CA ARG A 321 -5.74 19.03 -21.03
C ARG A 321 -6.48 17.78 -21.51
N TYR A 322 -7.58 17.48 -20.82
CA TYR A 322 -8.50 16.46 -21.29
C TYR A 322 -9.20 16.95 -22.57
N THR A 323 -9.28 16.08 -23.57
CA THR A 323 -10.02 16.32 -24.81
C THR A 323 -11.09 15.24 -25.02
N SER A 324 -12.32 15.67 -25.32
CA SER A 324 -13.44 14.79 -25.67
C SER A 324 -14.14 15.25 -26.93
N TRP A 325 -14.77 14.31 -27.62
CA TRP A 325 -15.48 14.54 -28.88
C TRP A 325 -16.92 15.06 -28.68
N ILE A 326 -17.48 14.97 -27.45
CA ILE A 326 -18.87 15.38 -27.16
C ILE A 326 -18.97 16.51 -26.11
N TRP A 327 -17.98 16.68 -25.22
CA TRP A 327 -18.14 17.50 -24.00
C TRP A 327 -16.96 18.45 -23.72
N THR A 328 -17.14 19.27 -22.67
CA THR A 328 -16.19 20.25 -22.11
C THR A 328 -14.77 19.70 -21.95
N ASN A 329 -13.83 20.41 -22.56
CA ASN A 329 -12.40 20.12 -22.47
C ASN A 329 -11.78 20.78 -21.23
N GLY A 330 -10.62 20.27 -20.81
CA GLY A 330 -9.78 21.00 -19.85
C GLY A 330 -9.38 22.39 -20.38
N PRO A 331 -9.14 23.38 -19.50
CA PRO A 331 -8.74 24.72 -19.91
C PRO A 331 -7.39 24.68 -20.64
N GLN A 332 -7.18 25.54 -21.65
CA GLN A 332 -5.88 25.65 -22.32
C GLN A 332 -4.82 26.31 -21.42
N GLN A 333 -5.25 27.21 -20.53
CA GLN A 333 -4.41 27.89 -19.54
C GLN A 333 -5.22 28.09 -18.25
N TRP A 334 -4.55 27.95 -17.12
CA TRP A 334 -5.11 28.13 -15.77
C TRP A 334 -4.00 28.44 -14.76
N GLU A 335 -4.37 28.75 -13.53
CA GLU A 335 -3.42 29.13 -12.48
C GLU A 335 -3.66 28.32 -11.20
N LEU A 336 -2.59 27.91 -10.53
CA LEU A 336 -2.67 27.52 -9.13
C LEU A 336 -2.59 28.78 -8.28
N ARG A 337 -3.65 29.10 -7.53
CA ARG A 337 -3.65 30.19 -6.53
C ARG A 337 -2.77 29.90 -5.33
N SER A 338 -2.41 28.65 -5.14
CA SER A 338 -1.35 28.23 -4.22
C SER A 338 -0.88 26.85 -4.62
N PHE A 339 0.43 26.65 -4.56
CA PHE A 339 1.08 25.36 -4.72
C PHE A 339 1.96 25.13 -3.50
N SER A 340 1.84 23.98 -2.85
CA SER A 340 2.73 23.67 -1.72
C SER A 340 3.16 22.22 -1.70
N ILE A 341 4.39 21.99 -1.26
CA ILE A 341 4.98 20.68 -1.05
C ILE A 341 5.37 20.60 0.42
N VAL A 342 4.87 19.59 1.11
CA VAL A 342 5.18 19.35 2.52
C VAL A 342 5.69 17.92 2.67
N GLU A 343 6.92 17.75 3.14
CA GLU A 343 7.41 16.44 3.55
C GLU A 343 6.68 15.97 4.82
N SER A 344 6.40 14.68 4.95
CA SER A 344 5.76 14.10 6.15
C SER A 344 6.44 14.44 7.49
N SER A 345 7.77 14.60 7.51
CA SER A 345 8.54 15.07 8.68
C SER A 345 8.62 16.60 8.81
N CYS A 346 8.17 17.34 7.79
CA CYS A 346 8.30 18.79 7.64
C CYS A 346 9.73 19.32 7.74
N THR A 347 10.72 18.48 7.43
CA THR A 347 12.10 18.93 7.21
C THR A 347 12.22 19.79 5.96
N PHE A 348 11.34 19.55 4.98
CA PHE A 348 11.19 20.37 3.79
C PHE A 348 9.75 20.84 3.64
N THR A 349 9.57 22.13 3.40
CA THR A 349 8.29 22.74 3.04
C THR A 349 8.55 23.85 2.04
N HIS A 350 7.79 23.86 0.95
CA HIS A 350 7.83 24.93 -0.04
C HIS A 350 6.41 25.38 -0.36
N ILE A 351 6.23 26.69 -0.51
CA ILE A 351 4.94 27.31 -0.81
C ILE A 351 5.17 28.37 -1.87
N GLU A 352 4.47 28.25 -2.99
CA GLU A 352 4.42 29.25 -4.04
C GLU A 352 2.99 29.83 -4.14
N SER A 353 2.91 31.15 -4.17
CA SER A 353 1.63 31.86 -4.14
C SER A 353 0.89 31.80 -5.48
N THR A 354 1.56 31.67 -6.62
CA THR A 354 0.86 31.58 -7.90
C THR A 354 1.71 30.87 -8.95
N VAL A 355 1.16 29.82 -9.58
CA VAL A 355 1.83 29.08 -10.67
C VAL A 355 0.96 29.10 -11.91
N LYS A 356 1.49 29.61 -13.02
CA LYS A 356 0.79 29.63 -14.32
C LYS A 356 1.03 28.34 -15.09
N ILE A 357 -0.04 27.69 -15.52
CA ILE A 357 0.02 26.40 -16.21
C ILE A 357 -0.63 26.54 -17.59
N VAL A 358 0.10 26.08 -18.61
CA VAL A 358 -0.33 26.10 -20.02
C VAL A 358 -0.29 24.68 -20.57
N ASP A 359 -1.32 24.31 -21.33
CA ASP A 359 -1.43 23.00 -21.98
C ASP A 359 -0.19 22.67 -22.81
N GLN A 360 0.36 21.47 -22.59
CA GLN A 360 1.56 20.92 -23.24
C GLN A 360 2.85 21.72 -23.03
N MET A 361 2.87 22.65 -22.08
CA MET A 361 4.07 23.41 -21.71
C MET A 361 4.58 22.96 -20.34
N LEU A 362 5.89 22.79 -20.22
CA LEU A 362 6.54 22.53 -18.95
C LEU A 362 6.66 23.84 -18.17
N THR A 363 6.03 23.91 -17.00
CA THR A 363 6.14 25.04 -16.08
C THR A 363 7.15 24.71 -14.99
N GLU A 364 8.28 25.42 -14.94
CA GLU A 364 9.26 25.28 -13.88
C GLU A 364 8.84 26.08 -12.63
N ILE A 365 8.96 25.45 -11.46
CA ILE A 365 8.67 26.02 -10.14
C ILE A 365 9.99 26.24 -9.43
N LYS A 366 10.27 27.48 -9.06
CA LYS A 366 11.49 27.83 -8.34
C LYS A 366 11.28 27.63 -6.85
N LEU A 367 12.06 26.71 -6.28
CA LEU A 367 12.13 26.54 -4.84
C LEU A 367 12.82 27.76 -4.21
N THR A 368 12.03 28.72 -3.72
CA THR A 368 12.52 29.84 -2.90
C THR A 368 12.48 29.48 -1.42
N ARG A 369 13.47 29.98 -0.67
CA ARG A 369 13.53 29.89 0.80
C ARG A 369 12.41 30.65 1.50
#